data_AF-A0A2T7H810-F1
#
_entry.id   AF-A0A2T7H810-F1
#
_cell.length_a   1.000
_cell.length_b   1.000
_cell.length_c   1.000
_cell.angle_alpha   90.00
_cell.angle_beta   90.00
_cell.angle_gamma   90.00
#
_symmetry.space_group_name_H-M   'P 1'
#
loop_
_entity.id
_entity.type
_entity.pdbx_description
1 polymer ?
#
loop_
_entity_poly.entity_id
_entity_poly.type
_entity_poly.pdbx_seq_one_letter_code
_entity_poly.pdbx_strand_id
1 'polypeptide(L)' 'MPGFFSARLPGGRRLSARPEDWRRIAARTAAILHTPLHQVLGWEWTECLLWWKEADDIHGETFGLMSRD' A
#
# COMPACT_ATOMS: atom_id res chain seq x y z
N MET A 1 -18.14 -6.63 -8.40
CA MET A 1 -17.23 -7.70 -7.94
C MET A 1 -15.90 -7.09 -7.50
N PRO A 2 -15.73 -6.68 -6.23
CA PRO A 2 -14.46 -6.16 -5.74
C PRO A 2 -13.60 -7.34 -5.29
N GLY A 3 -12.48 -7.61 -5.96
CA GLY A 3 -11.47 -8.54 -5.44
C GLY A 3 -10.84 -9.50 -6.44
N PHE A 4 -11.43 -9.75 -7.61
CA PHE A 4 -10.78 -10.63 -8.60
C PHE A 4 -9.43 -10.07 -9.08
N PHE A 5 -9.38 -8.75 -9.32
CA PHE A 5 -8.21 -7.98 -9.79
C PHE A 5 -7.32 -7.44 -8.66
N SER A 6 -7.56 -7.81 -7.41
CA SER A 6 -6.72 -7.39 -6.29
C SER A 6 -5.41 -8.17 -6.23
N ALA A 7 -4.32 -7.45 -5.93
CA ALA A 7 -3.03 -8.03 -5.62
C ALA A 7 -3.12 -9.10 -4.53
N ARG A 8 -2.30 -10.16 -4.66
CA ARG A 8 -2.23 -11.27 -3.72
C ARG A 8 -0.94 -11.20 -2.92
N LEU A 9 -1.07 -11.36 -1.61
CA LEU A 9 0.06 -11.55 -0.71
C LEU A 9 0.51 -13.02 -0.73
N PRO A 10 1.73 -13.31 -0.25
CA PRO A 10 2.13 -14.67 0.12
C PRO A 10 1.06 -15.32 1.02
N GLY A 11 0.70 -16.57 0.74
CA GLY A 11 -0.40 -17.28 1.44
C GLY A 11 -1.80 -17.06 0.84
N GLY A 12 -1.90 -16.39 -0.31
CA GLY A 12 -3.15 -16.33 -1.10
C GLY A 12 -4.18 -15.29 -0.62
N ARG A 13 -3.89 -14.56 0.46
CA ARG A 13 -4.72 -13.46 0.94
C ARG A 13 -4.73 -12.33 -0.09
N ARG A 14 -5.91 -11.79 -0.39
CA ARG A 14 -6.07 -10.65 -1.31
C ARG A 14 -6.01 -9.34 -0.55
N LEU A 15 -5.33 -8.35 -1.13
CA LEU A 15 -5.40 -6.96 -0.66
C LEU A 15 -6.74 -6.36 -1.07
N SER A 16 -7.55 -6.00 -0.08
CA SER A 16 -8.80 -5.31 -0.31
C SER A 16 -8.53 -3.81 -0.36
N ALA A 17 -8.60 -3.23 -1.54
CA ALA A 17 -8.51 -1.80 -1.76
C ALA A 17 -9.61 -1.40 -2.76
N ARG A 18 -10.31 -0.31 -2.47
CA ARG A 18 -11.33 0.20 -3.37
C ARG A 18 -10.68 1.16 -4.37
N PRO A 19 -11.15 1.22 -5.62
CA PRO A 19 -10.61 2.16 -6.60
C PRO A 19 -10.64 3.60 -6.08
N GLU A 20 -11.66 4.00 -5.32
CA GLU A 20 -11.78 5.35 -4.71
C GLU A 20 -10.62 5.74 -3.77
N ASP A 21 -9.92 4.76 -3.19
CA ASP A 21 -8.81 4.99 -2.26
C ASP A 21 -7.46 5.25 -2.97
N TRP A 22 -7.42 5.21 -4.30
CA TRP A 22 -6.18 5.22 -5.08
C TRP A 22 -5.23 6.38 -4.76
N ARG A 23 -5.78 7.59 -4.54
CA ARG A 23 -4.98 8.78 -4.22
C ARG A 23 -4.30 8.65 -2.87
N ARG A 24 -5.05 8.16 -1.87
CA ARG A 24 -4.54 7.96 -0.50
C ARG A 24 -3.45 6.90 -0.50
N ILE A 25 -3.66 5.81 -1.23
CA ILE A 25 -2.71 4.70 -1.37
C ILE A 25 -1.42 5.22 -2.00
N ALA A 26 -1.49 5.82 -3.19
CA ALA A 26 -0.32 6.35 -3.89
C ALA A 26 0.45 7.40 -3.06
N ALA A 27 -0.26 8.33 -2.42
CA ALA A 27 0.36 9.36 -1.60
C ALA A 27 1.05 8.79 -0.35
N ARG A 28 0.44 7.82 0.35
CA ARG A 28 1.07 7.16 1.51
C ARG A 28 2.29 6.36 1.10
N THR A 29 2.20 5.58 0.02
CA THR A 29 3.33 4.80 -0.49
C THR A 29 4.50 5.70 -0.87
N ALA A 30 4.23 6.79 -1.61
CA ALA A 30 5.24 7.79 -1.95
C ALA A 30 5.90 8.41 -0.71
N ALA A 31 5.09 8.79 0.29
CA ALA A 31 5.59 9.41 1.51
C ALA A 31 6.46 8.48 2.35
N ILE A 32 6.01 7.23 2.57
CA ILE A 32 6.69 6.27 3.45
C ILE A 32 7.96 5.72 2.78
N LEU A 33 7.89 5.39 1.49
CA LEU A 33 9.05 4.85 0.74
C LEU A 33 9.97 5.94 0.20
N HIS A 34 9.73 7.22 0.55
CA HIS A 34 10.46 8.38 0.03
C HIS A 34 10.61 8.39 -1.50
N THR A 35 9.61 7.86 -2.20
CA THR A 35 9.59 7.75 -3.66
C THR A 35 8.81 8.93 -4.25
N PRO A 36 9.30 9.64 -5.28
CA PRO A 36 8.57 10.73 -5.90
C PRO A 36 7.18 10.30 -6.39
N LEU A 37 6.15 11.09 -6.10
CA LEU A 37 4.76 10.74 -6.41
C LEU A 37 4.53 10.39 -7.89
N HIS A 38 5.18 11.12 -8.82
CA HIS A 38 5.05 10.86 -10.25
C HIS A 38 5.55 9.47 -10.65
N GLN A 39 6.53 8.91 -9.93
CA GLN A 39 7.00 7.54 -10.18
C GLN A 39 5.99 6.53 -9.68
N VAL A 40 5.43 6.73 -8.48
CA VAL A 40 4.38 5.86 -7.92
C VAL A 40 3.11 5.85 -8.79
N LEU A 41 2.75 7.00 -9.37
CA LEU A 41 1.64 7.11 -10.31
C LEU A 41 1.90 6.44 -11.68
N GLY A 42 3.16 6.13 -11.99
CA GLY A 42 3.55 5.37 -13.18
C GLY A 42 3.55 3.86 -12.99
N TRP A 43 3.35 3.36 -11.76
CA TRP A 43 3.30 1.93 -11.47
C TRP A 43 1.96 1.32 -11.87
N GLU A 44 1.99 0.03 -12.17
CA GLU A 44 0.76 -0.75 -12.30
C GLU A 44 0.00 -0.77 -10.98
N TRP A 45 -1.34 -0.74 -11.04
CA TRP A 45 -2.16 -0.66 -9.83
C TRP A 45 -1.90 -1.82 -8.87
N THR A 46 -1.70 -3.03 -9.41
CA THR A 46 -1.38 -4.23 -8.63
C THR A 46 -0.04 -4.09 -7.90
N GLU A 47 0.96 -3.51 -8.55
CA GLU A 47 2.27 -3.24 -7.98
C GLU A 47 2.19 -2.18 -6.88
N CYS A 48 1.47 -1.08 -7.14
CA CYS A 48 1.23 -0.02 -6.16
C CYS A 48 0.56 -0.55 -4.88
N LEU A 49 -0.38 -1.50 -5.00
CA LEU A 49 -1.01 -2.15 -3.86
C LEU A 49 -0.05 -3.01 -3.04
N LEU A 50 0.86 -3.74 -3.69
CA LEU A 50 1.88 -4.52 -2.97
C LEU A 50 2.82 -3.61 -2.20
N TRP A 51 3.33 -2.57 -2.84
CA TRP A 51 4.18 -1.57 -2.20
C TRP A 51 3.46 -0.78 -1.10
N TRP A 52 2.17 -0.54 -1.25
CA TRP A 52 1.37 0.05 -0.19
C TRP A 52 1.31 -0.82 1.06
N LYS A 53 1.15 -2.15 0.89
CA LYS A 53 1.16 -3.07 2.03
C LYS A 53 2.52 -3.08 2.73
N GLU A 54 3.60 -3.10 1.95
CA GLU A 54 4.97 -3.04 2.46
C GLU A 54 5.22 -1.74 3.22
N ALA A 55 4.81 -0.60 2.64
CA ALA A 55 4.90 0.70 3.28
C ALA A 55 4.12 0.74 4.60
N ASP A 56 2.93 0.13 4.65
CA ASP A 56 2.14 0.06 5.89
C ASP A 56 2.84 -0.79 6.97
N ASP A 57 3.50 -1.89 6.58
CA ASP A 57 4.32 -2.71 7.49
C ASP A 57 5.53 -1.95 8.01
N ILE A 58 6.31 -1.31 7.13
CA ILE A 58 7.47 -0.47 7.51
C ILE A 58 7.04 0.64 8.47
N HIS A 59 5.93 1.30 8.18
CA HIS A 59 5.39 2.35 9.04
C HIS A 59 4.95 1.80 10.40
N GLY A 60 4.32 0.63 10.42
CA GLY A 60 3.96 -0.09 11.65
C GLY A 60 5.18 -0.51 12.47
N GLU A 61 6.26 -0.97 11.85
CA GLU A 61 7.51 -1.30 12.56
C GLU A 61 8.22 -0.06 13.10
N THR A 62 8.23 1.02 12.32
CA THR A 62 8.92 2.27 12.65
C THR A 62 8.21 3.05 13.76
N PHE A 63 6.87 3.12 13.71
CA PHE A 63 6.08 3.97 14.61
C PHE A 63 5.11 3.19 15.51
N GLY A 64 4.82 1.93 15.22
CA GLY A 64 3.87 1.10 15.97
C GLY A 64 4.38 0.60 17.33
N LEU A 65 5.64 0.87 17.68
CA LEU A 65 6.14 0.73 19.06
C LEU A 65 5.76 1.92 19.97
N MET A 66 5.08 2.96 19.46
CA MET A 66 4.56 4.10 20.25
C MET A 66 3.06 3.97 20.59
N SER A 67 2.56 2.76 20.83
CA SER A 67 1.26 2.58 21.49
C SER A 67 1.30 1.41 22.45
N ARG A 68 1.54 1.73 23.72
CA ARG A 68 0.96 1.10 24.92
C ARG A 68 1.42 1.85 26.19
N ASP A 69 0.64 2.87 26.55
CA ASP A 69 -0.09 2.90 27.83
C ASP A 69 -1.57 3.18 27.49
#